data_AF-A0A8J7WQ53-F1
#
_entry.id   AF-A0A8J7WQ53-F1
#
_cell.length_a   1.000
_cell.length_b   1.000
_cell.length_c   1.000
_cell.angle_alpha   90.00
_cell.angle_beta   90.00
_cell.angle_gamma   90.00
#
_symmetry.space_group_name_H-M   'P 1'
#
loop_
_entity.id
_entity.type
_entity.pdbx_description
1 polymer ?
#
loop_
_entity_poly.entity_id
_entity_poly.type
_entity_poly.pdbx_seq_one_letter_code
_entity_poly.pdbx_strand_id
1 'polypeptide(L)'
;MSTVEQRCATRYRGDWWVLPAVSGMDRPLHPLLAWWIVTLALSSLARYEPEAWAGMVDVDQAGSPAVAIEHLLDTALDAVPQMLVNAIAA
;
A
#
# COMPACT_ATOMS: atom_id res chain seq x y z
N MET A 1 16.24 18.57 17.86
CA MET A 1 15.67 17.30 17.37
C MET A 1 15.84 16.27 18.45
N SER A 2 14.78 16.04 19.23
CA SER A 2 14.81 15.10 20.36
C SER A 2 14.64 13.67 19.87
N THR A 3 15.24 12.72 20.59
CA THR A 3 15.33 11.28 20.33
C THR A 3 13.98 10.56 20.07
N VAL A 4 12.85 11.24 20.27
CA VAL A 4 11.49 10.71 20.05
C VAL A 4 11.09 10.74 18.56
N GLU A 5 11.59 11.69 17.77
CA GLU A 5 11.27 11.80 16.33
C GLU A 5 11.91 10.68 15.49
N GLN A 6 12.90 9.97 16.05
CA GLN A 6 13.74 9.02 15.32
C GLN A 6 13.13 7.62 15.10
N ARG A 7 11.88 7.37 15.54
CA ARG A 7 11.24 6.03 15.46
C ARG A 7 9.97 5.95 14.62
N CYS A 8 9.54 7.04 13.99
CA CYS A 8 8.26 7.08 13.25
C CYS A 8 8.41 7.02 11.72
N ALA A 9 9.62 7.23 11.19
CA ALA A 9 9.86 7.27 9.76
C ALA A 9 10.47 5.94 9.27
N THR A 10 9.84 5.33 8.27
CA THR A 10 10.34 4.12 7.59
C THR A 10 10.88 4.51 6.22
N ARG A 11 12.04 3.97 5.85
CA ARG A 11 12.62 4.18 4.52
C ARG A 11 11.81 3.40 3.48
N TYR A 12 11.27 4.10 2.48
CA TYR A 12 10.48 3.53 1.40
C TYR A 12 10.80 4.25 0.08
N ARG A 13 11.16 3.47 -0.95
CA ARG A 13 11.56 3.94 -2.30
C ARG A 13 12.62 5.06 -2.30
N GLY A 14 13.54 5.03 -1.35
CA GLY A 14 14.65 5.99 -1.24
C GLY A 14 14.36 7.18 -0.31
N ASP A 15 13.09 7.42 0.01
CA ASP A 15 12.64 8.51 0.87
C ASP A 15 12.20 8.02 2.25
N TRP A 16 12.00 8.97 3.17
CA TRP A 16 11.51 8.70 4.53
C TRP A 16 10.02 9.00 4.61
N TRP A 17 9.24 7.99 4.97
CA TRP A 17 7.79 8.08 5.07
C TRP A 17 7.33 7.83 6.49
N VAL A 18 6.40 8.65 6.99
CA VAL A 18 5.73 8.41 8.26
C VAL A 18 4.53 7.50 8.01
N LEU A 19 4.55 6.32 8.60
CA LEU A 19 3.46 5.34 8.50
C LEU A 19 2.75 5.23 9.86
N PRO A 20 1.42 5.08 9.87
CA PRO A 20 0.69 4.96 11.12
C PRO A 20 1.08 3.66 11.82
N ALA A 21 1.20 3.72 13.15
CA ALA A 21 1.09 2.53 13.98
C ALA A 21 -0.40 2.19 14.10
N VAL A 22 -0.77 0.96 13.73
CA VAL A 22 -2.13 0.45 13.83
C VAL A 22 -2.29 -0.30 15.15
N SER A 23 -3.27 0.10 15.96
CA SER A 23 -3.76 -0.59 17.17
C SER A 23 -2.72 -1.37 18.00
N GLY A 24 -2.00 -0.69 18.89
CA GLY A 24 -1.12 -1.35 19.87
C GLY A 24 0.23 -1.82 19.32
N MET A 25 0.56 -1.49 18.08
CA MET A 25 1.91 -1.72 17.56
C MET A 25 2.93 -0.77 18.19
N ASP A 26 4.04 -1.33 18.67
CA ASP A 26 5.20 -0.57 19.17
C ASP A 26 6.04 0.08 18.05
N ARG A 27 5.73 -0.23 16.78
CA ARG A 27 6.43 0.27 15.60
C ARG A 27 5.45 0.70 14.51
N PRO A 28 5.83 1.68 13.66
CA PRO A 28 5.08 2.01 12.45
C PRO A 28 4.82 0.79 11.57
N LEU A 29 3.69 0.79 10.85
CA LEU A 29 3.40 -0.23 9.85
C LEU A 29 4.55 -0.32 8.84
N HIS A 30 5.09 -1.52 8.61
CA HIS A 30 6.09 -1.72 7.59
C HIS A 30 5.45 -1.56 6.20
N PRO A 31 6.04 -0.81 5.25
CA PRO A 31 5.36 -0.53 3.98
C PRO A 31 5.10 -1.79 3.13
N LEU A 32 5.83 -2.89 3.35
CA LEU A 32 5.54 -4.18 2.71
C LEU A 32 4.18 -4.73 3.18
N LEU A 33 3.88 -4.60 4.48
CA LEU A 33 2.59 -4.99 5.04
C LEU A 33 1.48 -4.08 4.55
N ALA A 34 1.75 -2.77 4.39
CA ALA A 34 0.78 -1.83 3.82
C ALA A 34 0.39 -2.23 2.39
N TRP A 35 1.37 -2.53 1.53
CA TRP A 35 1.12 -3.04 0.18
C TRP A 35 0.35 -4.37 0.18
N TRP A 36 0.72 -5.29 1.07
CA TRP A 36 0.03 -6.56 1.19
C TRP A 36 -1.45 -6.39 1.57
N ILE A 37 -1.76 -5.52 2.54
CA ILE A 37 -3.15 -5.24 2.94
C ILE A 37 -3.95 -4.65 1.79
N VAL A 38 -3.41 -3.66 1.08
CA VAL A 38 -4.11 -3.00 -0.04
C VAL A 38 -4.36 -3.97 -1.17
N THR A 39 -3.35 -4.72 -1.60
CA THR A 39 -3.48 -5.70 -2.69
C THR A 39 -4.41 -6.85 -2.33
N LEU A 40 -4.40 -7.30 -1.07
CA LEU A 40 -5.35 -8.29 -0.57
C LEU A 40 -6.79 -7.78 -0.61
N ALA A 41 -7.02 -6.53 -0.17
CA ALA A 41 -8.35 -5.93 -0.20
C ALA A 41 -8.88 -5.80 -1.63
N LEU A 42 -8.06 -5.30 -2.57
CA LEU A 42 -8.42 -5.20 -3.99
C LEU A 42 -8.66 -6.59 -4.61
N SER A 43 -7.81 -7.58 -4.32
CA SER A 43 -8.04 -8.96 -4.77
C SER A 43 -9.32 -9.56 -4.21
N SER A 44 -9.71 -9.18 -2.98
CA SER A 44 -10.94 -9.65 -2.36
C SER A 44 -12.15 -9.01 -3.02
N LEU A 45 -12.13 -7.70 -3.27
CA LEU A 45 -13.18 -7.00 -4.02
C LEU A 45 -13.36 -7.60 -5.42
N ALA A 46 -12.27 -7.78 -6.16
CA ALA A 46 -12.32 -8.33 -7.51
C ALA A 46 -12.90 -9.77 -7.57
N ARG A 47 -12.71 -10.57 -6.51
CA ARG A 47 -13.16 -11.97 -6.47
C ARG A 47 -14.54 -12.17 -5.85
N TYR A 48 -14.84 -11.43 -4.79
CA TYR A 48 -16.00 -11.68 -3.94
C TYR A 48 -17.10 -10.63 -4.10
N GLU A 49 -16.78 -9.44 -4.61
CA GLU A 49 -17.73 -8.34 -4.80
C GLU A 49 -17.70 -7.82 -6.25
N PRO A 50 -18.04 -8.66 -7.26
CA PRO A 50 -17.80 -8.35 -8.67
C PRO A 50 -18.58 -7.12 -9.17
N GLU A 51 -19.78 -6.85 -8.65
CA GLU A 51 -20.56 -5.66 -9.02
C GLU A 51 -19.92 -4.38 -8.49
N ALA A 52 -19.51 -4.38 -7.21
CA ALA A 52 -18.81 -3.25 -6.61
C ALA A 52 -17.46 -3.01 -7.30
N TRP A 53 -16.72 -4.09 -7.59
CA TRP A 53 -15.48 -4.03 -8.35
C TRP A 53 -15.68 -3.41 -9.73
N ALA A 54 -16.66 -3.87 -10.50
CA ALA A 54 -16.97 -3.32 -11.82
C ALA A 54 -17.25 -1.81 -11.77
N GLY A 55 -18.02 -1.35 -10.79
CA GLY A 55 -18.27 0.08 -10.59
C GLY A 55 -17.02 0.88 -10.22
N MET A 56 -16.09 0.29 -9.45
CA MET A 56 -14.84 0.95 -9.05
C MET A 56 -13.82 1.06 -10.18
N VAL A 57 -13.81 0.12 -11.14
CA VAL A 57 -12.87 0.13 -12.28
C VAL A 57 -13.47 0.71 -13.56
N ASP A 58 -14.71 1.18 -13.52
CA ASP A 58 -15.35 1.87 -14.63
C ASP A 58 -14.83 3.32 -14.73
N VAL A 59 -14.03 3.60 -15.76
CA VAL A 59 -13.41 4.92 -15.98
C VAL A 59 -14.40 5.98 -16.45
N ASP A 60 -15.55 5.57 -17.00
CA ASP A 60 -16.52 6.50 -17.60
C ASP A 60 -17.39 7.18 -16.53
N GLN A 61 -17.34 6.71 -15.27
CA GLN A 61 -18.09 7.31 -14.17
C GLN A 61 -17.40 8.56 -13.61
N ALA A 62 -18.18 9.63 -13.43
CA ALA A 62 -17.71 10.86 -12.82
C ALA A 62 -17.22 10.60 -11.38
N GLY A 63 -15.96 10.93 -11.10
CA GLY A 63 -15.33 10.68 -9.79
C GLY A 63 -14.89 9.24 -9.55
N SER A 64 -14.79 8.44 -10.61
CA SER A 64 -14.34 7.04 -10.51
C SER A 64 -12.92 6.90 -9.93
N PRO A 65 -12.69 5.92 -9.04
CA PRO A 65 -11.35 5.59 -8.56
C PRO A 65 -10.53 4.76 -9.57
N ALA A 66 -11.05 4.42 -10.75
CA ALA A 66 -10.42 3.52 -11.72
C ALA A 66 -8.96 3.89 -12.04
N VAL A 67 -8.69 5.15 -12.38
CA VAL A 67 -7.33 5.64 -12.71
C VAL A 67 -6.38 5.52 -11.51
N ALA A 68 -6.88 5.78 -10.29
CA ALA A 68 -6.08 5.65 -9.08
C ALA A 68 -5.77 4.19 -8.75
N ILE A 69 -6.73 3.28 -8.97
CA ILE A 69 -6.56 1.84 -8.80
C ILE A 69 -5.56 1.30 -9.82
N GLU A 70 -5.68 1.70 -11.09
CA GLU A 70 -4.74 1.33 -12.15
C GLU A 70 -3.32 1.79 -11.80
N HIS A 71 -3.15 3.08 -11.46
CA HIS A 71 -1.85 3.62 -11.08
C HIS A 71 -1.26 2.91 -9.85
N LEU A 72 -2.09 2.58 -8.85
CA LEU A 72 -1.65 1.86 -7.66
C LEU A 72 -1.19 0.44 -7.99
N LEU A 73 -1.93 -0.29 -8.82
CA LEU A 73 -1.60 -1.65 -9.23
C LEU A 73 -0.36 -1.69 -10.11
N ASP A 74 -0.20 -0.74 -11.03
CA ASP A 74 0.99 -0.55 -11.85
C ASP A 74 2.21 -0.27 -10.96
N THR A 75 2.07 0.66 -10.00
CA THR A 75 3.12 0.97 -9.02
C THR A 75 3.51 -0.25 -8.17
N ALA A 76 2.56 -1.13 -7.84
CA ALA A 76 2.80 -2.32 -7.04
C ALA A 76 3.73 -3.32 -7.74
N LEU A 77 3.70 -3.38 -9.08
CA LEU A 77 4.56 -4.25 -9.88
C LEU A 77 6.05 -3.96 -9.66
N ASP A 78 6.41 -2.70 -9.41
CA ASP A 78 7.79 -2.31 -9.11
C ASP A 78 8.07 -2.29 -7.59
N ALA A 79 7.15 -1.74 -6.81
CA ALA A 79 7.38 -1.48 -5.39
C ALA A 79 7.50 -2.78 -4.58
N VAL A 80 6.59 -3.74 -4.79
CA VAL A 80 6.52 -4.95 -3.98
C VAL A 80 7.74 -5.85 -4.19
N PRO A 81 8.16 -6.19 -5.43
CA PRO A 81 9.32 -7.04 -5.64
C PRO A 81 10.61 -6.44 -5.07
N GLN A 82 10.83 -5.13 -5.26
CA GLN A 82 12.01 -4.45 -4.73
C GLN A 82 12.09 -4.54 -3.20
N MET A 83 10.95 -4.40 -2.52
CA MET A 83 10.88 -4.52 -1.07
C MET A 83 11.06 -5.96 -0.60
N LEU A 84 10.53 -6.92 -1.34
CA LEU A 84 10.66 -8.34 -1.02
C LEU A 84 12.11 -8.80 -1.14
N VAL A 85 12.82 -8.38 -2.19
CA VAL A 85 14.27 -8.64 -2.35
C VAL A 85 15.04 -8.08 -1.16
N ASN A 86 14.77 -6.83 -0.76
CA ASN A 86 15.44 -6.21 0.38
C ASN A 86 15.13 -6.93 1.70
N ALA A 87 13.93 -7.48 1.86
CA ALA A 87 13.52 -8.19 3.07
C ALA A 87 14.11 -9.60 3.18
N ILE A 88 14.37 -10.27 2.05
CA ILE A 88 14.95 -11.62 2.02
C ILE A 88 16.49 -11.57 2.03
N ALA A 89 17.08 -10.53 1.44
CA ALA A 89 18.54 -10.36 1.40
C ALA A 89 19.14 -9.80 2.71
N ALA A 90 18.29 -9.34 3.63
CA ALA A 90 18.67 -8.83 4.95
C ALA A 90 18.68 -9.95 6.01
#